data_AF-L8PEK4-F1
#
_entry.id   AF-L8PEK4-F1
#
_cell.length_a   1.000
_cell.length_b   1.000
_cell.length_c   1.000
_cell.angle_alpha   90.00
_cell.angle_beta   90.00
_cell.angle_gamma   90.00
#
_symmetry.space_group_name_H-M   'P 1'
#
loop_
_entity.id
_entity.type
_entity.pdbx_description
1 polymer ?
#
loop_
_entity_poly.entity_id
_entity_poly.type
_entity_poly.pdbx_seq_one_letter_code
_entity_poly.pdbx_strand_id
1 'polypeptide(L)'
;MLLQAGGLAQLTGGRLALTSRGRTALTRPPHLTIRQLWQRWLNNSLLDELSRVEEIKGQRSANVLTVAKPRRKLVSQALADLAPGEWTSIDGLFGEMRATGLNPVVHRSERALWKLYLQDPQYGSLGYDGHHGWSLLQGRYTLTVLFEYAATLGLIDIEHVAPEGARDDYRGNWGGDYLDRLSRYDGLTAVRLNPLGAYAVGLTGDYAPTPAPALPSGRVTVLANFDIVALDGLPSADALLLGTFADRKSDRVWTLSTASLLSALDRGHTLDEFLRYLDQAASHPLPQTVTTLLDDTARRTGRLRDTGQVHLIECEDEALAALVVSDRRLRALCTRLGERHLVVSPEQLQAFRKATRALGCPLG
;
A
#
# COMPACT_ATOMS: atom_id res chain seq x y z
N MET A 1 1.33 -6.02 -2.29
CA MET A 1 1.07 -6.75 -3.55
C MET A 1 0.63 -5.82 -4.69
N LEU A 2 -0.49 -5.09 -4.57
CA LEU A 2 -0.99 -4.15 -5.61
C LEU A 2 0.08 -3.16 -6.09
N LEU A 3 0.84 -2.56 -5.17
CA LEU A 3 1.93 -1.63 -5.51
C LEU A 3 3.05 -2.30 -6.32
N GLN A 4 3.37 -3.56 -6.06
CA GLN A 4 4.37 -4.32 -6.82
C GLN A 4 3.82 -4.73 -8.18
N ALA A 5 2.59 -5.24 -8.23
CA ALA A 5 1.91 -5.58 -9.47
C ALA A 5 1.74 -4.37 -10.41
N GLY A 6 1.55 -3.17 -9.83
CA GLY A 6 1.52 -1.89 -10.52
C GLY A 6 2.90 -1.31 -10.85
N GLY A 7 3.98 -1.91 -10.37
CA GLY A 7 5.35 -1.44 -10.57
C GLY A 7 5.66 -0.11 -9.88
N LEU A 8 4.93 0.24 -8.82
CA LEU A 8 5.21 1.41 -7.97
C LEU A 8 6.23 1.09 -6.89
N ALA A 9 6.32 -0.16 -6.46
CA ALA A 9 7.31 -0.62 -5.49
C ALA A 9 7.95 -1.93 -5.94
N GLN A 10 9.18 -2.17 -5.50
CA GLN A 10 9.94 -3.40 -5.75
C GLN A 10 10.69 -3.84 -4.50
N LEU A 11 11.02 -5.12 -4.40
CA LEU A 11 11.88 -5.61 -3.31
C LEU A 11 13.34 -5.27 -3.62
N THR A 12 14.00 -4.56 -2.70
CA THR A 12 15.44 -4.22 -2.76
C THR A 12 16.04 -4.58 -1.41
N GLY A 13 16.96 -5.55 -1.38
CA GLY A 13 17.59 -6.00 -0.11
C GLY A 13 16.59 -6.50 0.95
N GLY A 14 15.52 -7.19 0.53
CA GLY A 14 14.48 -7.70 1.42
C GLY A 14 13.49 -6.64 1.93
N ARG A 15 13.67 -5.36 1.57
CA ARG A 15 12.74 -4.26 1.92
C ARG A 15 11.98 -3.79 0.69
N LEU A 16 10.76 -3.31 0.90
CA LEU A 16 9.99 -2.67 -0.18
C LEU A 16 10.56 -1.27 -0.42
N ALA A 17 10.97 -0.98 -1.65
CA ALA A 17 11.48 0.32 -2.07
C ALA A 17 10.65 0.86 -3.24
N LEU A 18 10.46 2.19 -3.29
CA LEU A 18 9.74 2.84 -4.38
C LEU A 18 10.55 2.79 -5.68
N THR A 19 9.88 2.48 -6.78
CA THR A 19 10.45 2.65 -8.13
C THR A 19 10.43 4.13 -8.53
N SER A 20 11.05 4.47 -9.67
CA SER A 20 10.91 5.82 -10.25
C SER A 20 9.44 6.18 -10.50
N ARG A 21 8.63 5.21 -10.93
CA ARG A 21 7.18 5.37 -11.09
C ARG A 21 6.48 5.56 -9.74
N GLY A 22 6.88 4.82 -8.71
CA GLY A 22 6.37 4.99 -7.35
C GLY A 22 6.61 6.39 -6.80
N ARG A 23 7.83 6.92 -6.97
CA ARG A 23 8.17 8.29 -6.59
C ARG A 23 7.35 9.33 -7.36
N THR A 24 7.16 9.13 -8.66
CA THR A 24 6.32 10.00 -9.50
C THR A 24 4.85 9.94 -9.09
N ALA A 25 4.36 8.79 -8.62
CA ALA A 25 2.97 8.62 -8.21
C ALA A 25 2.61 9.45 -6.96
N LEU A 26 3.58 9.78 -6.11
CA LEU A 26 3.37 10.60 -4.90
C LEU A 26 3.04 12.07 -5.21
N THR A 27 3.44 12.57 -6.38
CA THR A 27 3.21 13.97 -6.77
C THR A 27 2.01 14.15 -7.70
N ARG A 28 1.40 13.05 -8.16
CA ARG A 28 0.25 13.08 -9.06
C ARG A 28 -1.06 13.03 -8.27
N PRO A 29 -2.17 13.57 -8.82
CA PRO A 29 -3.49 13.38 -8.24
C PRO A 29 -3.77 11.88 -7.99
N PRO A 30 -4.15 11.47 -6.76
CA PRO A 30 -4.22 10.06 -6.37
C PRO A 30 -5.14 9.21 -7.25
N HIS A 31 -6.27 9.76 -7.68
CA HIS A 31 -7.24 9.05 -8.53
C HIS A 31 -6.63 8.58 -9.86
N LEU A 32 -5.68 9.33 -10.44
CA LEU A 32 -4.96 8.90 -11.66
C LEU A 32 -4.08 7.68 -11.38
N THR A 33 -3.38 7.68 -10.25
CA THR A 33 -2.52 6.56 -9.81
C THR A 33 -3.36 5.32 -9.51
N ILE A 34 -4.50 5.48 -8.83
CA ILE A 34 -5.40 4.39 -8.46
C ILE A 34 -6.00 3.73 -9.71
N ARG A 35 -6.49 4.52 -10.68
CA ARG A 35 -6.97 3.98 -11.97
C ARG A 35 -5.90 3.18 -12.69
N GLN A 36 -4.66 3.70 -12.73
CA GLN A 36 -3.55 2.97 -13.35
C GLN A 36 -3.19 1.69 -12.60
N LEU A 37 -3.25 1.70 -11.25
CA LEU A 37 -3.03 0.51 -10.44
C LEU A 37 -4.07 -0.57 -10.74
N TRP A 38 -5.35 -0.21 -10.80
CA TRP A 38 -6.42 -1.11 -11.19
C TRP A 38 -6.18 -1.72 -12.57
N GLN A 39 -5.96 -0.89 -13.59
CA GLN A 39 -5.68 -1.36 -14.96
C GLN A 39 -4.46 -2.28 -15.05
N ARG A 40 -3.40 -2.00 -14.29
CA ARG A 40 -2.21 -2.86 -14.25
C ARG A 40 -2.48 -4.18 -13.52
N TRP A 41 -3.24 -4.15 -12.44
CA TRP A 41 -3.65 -5.37 -11.72
C TRP A 41 -4.40 -6.34 -12.63
N LEU A 42 -5.37 -5.83 -13.41
CA LEU A 42 -6.13 -6.63 -14.37
C LEU A 42 -5.24 -7.32 -15.43
N ASN A 43 -4.07 -6.76 -15.74
CA ASN A 43 -3.14 -7.27 -16.74
C ASN A 43 -1.91 -8.00 -16.16
N ASN A 44 -1.84 -8.14 -14.84
CA ASN A 44 -0.73 -8.77 -14.13
C ASN A 44 -0.99 -10.28 -13.91
N SER A 45 0.04 -11.07 -13.57
CA SER A 45 -0.06 -12.51 -13.30
C SER A 45 0.74 -12.95 -12.06
N LEU A 46 0.99 -12.04 -11.12
CA LEU A 46 1.76 -12.26 -9.89
C LEU A 46 1.10 -13.29 -8.96
N LEU A 47 -0.23 -13.33 -8.96
CA LEU A 47 -1.06 -14.19 -8.13
C LEU A 47 -2.31 -14.62 -8.92
N ASP A 48 -2.91 -15.73 -8.53
CA ASP A 48 -4.27 -16.13 -8.88
C ASP A 48 -5.19 -15.91 -7.67
N GLU A 49 -6.31 -15.22 -7.84
CA GLU A 49 -7.22 -14.93 -6.72
C GLU A 49 -7.84 -16.19 -6.10
N LEU A 50 -8.00 -17.28 -6.85
CA LEU A 50 -8.51 -18.52 -6.25
C LEU A 50 -7.59 -19.03 -5.14
N SER A 51 -6.29 -18.69 -5.19
CA SER A 51 -5.32 -19.10 -4.17
C SER A 51 -5.60 -18.50 -2.79
N ARG A 52 -6.59 -17.60 -2.68
CA ARG A 52 -7.07 -17.04 -1.42
C ARG A 52 -8.25 -17.79 -0.81
N VAL A 53 -8.86 -18.71 -1.57
CA VAL A 53 -9.92 -19.61 -1.11
C VAL A 53 -9.26 -20.90 -0.66
N GLU A 54 -8.69 -20.87 0.53
CA GLU A 54 -7.76 -21.90 1.03
C GLU A 54 -8.41 -23.28 1.21
N GLU A 55 -9.73 -23.31 1.45
CA GLU A 55 -10.50 -24.56 1.61
C GLU A 55 -10.66 -25.32 0.29
N ILE A 56 -10.57 -24.65 -0.86
CA ILE A 56 -10.52 -25.31 -2.16
C ILE A 56 -9.07 -25.73 -2.42
N LYS A 57 -8.78 -27.01 -2.30
CA LYS A 57 -7.43 -27.57 -2.43
C LYS A 57 -7.12 -27.99 -3.87
N GLY A 58 -5.87 -28.37 -4.11
CA GLY A 58 -5.41 -28.91 -5.40
C GLY A 58 -5.18 -27.88 -6.52
N GLN A 59 -5.41 -26.58 -6.24
CA GLN A 59 -5.24 -25.46 -7.16
C GLN A 59 -3.83 -25.35 -7.78
N ARG A 60 -2.79 -25.79 -7.07
CA ARG A 60 -1.39 -25.75 -7.52
C ARG A 60 -1.03 -26.88 -8.47
N SER A 61 -1.92 -27.83 -8.70
CA SER A 61 -1.67 -28.93 -9.61
C SER A 61 -1.52 -28.39 -11.03
N ALA A 62 -0.60 -28.99 -11.80
CA ALA A 62 -0.41 -28.61 -13.19
C ALA A 62 -1.74 -28.69 -13.95
N ASN A 63 -1.98 -27.70 -14.82
CA ASN A 63 -3.06 -27.77 -15.77
C ASN A 63 -4.45 -27.85 -15.09
N VAL A 64 -4.67 -27.04 -14.06
CA VAL A 64 -5.98 -26.93 -13.37
C VAL A 64 -6.69 -25.62 -13.67
N LEU A 65 -6.03 -24.49 -13.43
CA LEU A 65 -6.66 -23.18 -13.55
C LEU A 65 -6.50 -22.59 -14.95
N THR A 66 -7.52 -21.83 -15.38
CA THR A 66 -7.40 -20.92 -16.54
C THR A 66 -6.48 -19.74 -16.19
N VAL A 67 -6.06 -18.98 -17.20
CA VAL A 67 -5.29 -17.76 -16.97
C VAL A 67 -6.08 -16.71 -16.17
N ALA A 68 -5.44 -16.02 -15.22
CA ALA A 68 -6.10 -15.05 -14.35
C ALA A 68 -6.54 -13.76 -15.08
N LYS A 69 -5.76 -13.28 -16.07
CA LYS A 69 -6.02 -11.97 -16.71
C LYS A 69 -7.41 -11.87 -17.35
N PRO A 70 -7.89 -12.84 -18.16
CA PRO A 70 -9.23 -12.79 -18.71
C PRO A 70 -10.32 -12.82 -17.64
N ARG A 71 -10.15 -13.65 -16.59
CA ARG A 71 -11.10 -13.71 -15.46
C ARG A 71 -11.24 -12.37 -14.74
N ARG A 72 -10.13 -11.69 -14.46
CA ARG A 72 -10.14 -10.34 -13.87
C ARG A 72 -10.88 -9.33 -14.73
N LYS A 73 -10.67 -9.38 -16.05
CA LYS A 73 -11.35 -8.47 -16.99
C LYS A 73 -12.85 -8.68 -16.97
N LEU A 74 -13.33 -9.92 -16.86
CA LEU A 74 -14.76 -10.22 -16.73
C LEU A 74 -15.34 -9.65 -15.43
N VAL A 75 -14.63 -9.79 -14.29
CA VAL A 75 -15.06 -9.16 -13.04
C VAL A 75 -15.02 -7.63 -13.12
N SER A 76 -14.02 -7.05 -13.78
CA SER A 76 -13.96 -5.61 -14.02
C SER A 76 -15.08 -5.11 -14.94
N GLN A 77 -15.51 -5.92 -15.90
CA GLN A 77 -16.67 -5.60 -16.73
C GLN A 77 -17.95 -5.65 -15.90
N ALA A 78 -18.11 -6.67 -15.05
CA ALA A 78 -19.25 -6.76 -14.15
C ALA A 78 -19.35 -5.54 -13.22
N LEU A 79 -18.21 -5.01 -12.76
CA LEU A 79 -18.17 -3.73 -12.03
C LEU A 79 -18.60 -2.54 -12.88
N ALA A 80 -18.26 -2.52 -14.17
CA ALA A 80 -18.66 -1.44 -15.09
C ALA A 80 -20.15 -1.51 -15.47
N ASP A 81 -20.78 -2.67 -15.32
CA ASP A 81 -22.20 -2.86 -15.59
C ASP A 81 -23.08 -2.50 -14.38
N LEU A 82 -22.49 -2.26 -13.20
CA LEU A 82 -23.20 -1.77 -12.02
C LEU A 82 -23.67 -0.32 -12.22
N ALA A 83 -24.90 -0.01 -11.77
CA ALA A 83 -25.37 1.35 -11.67
C ALA A 83 -24.54 2.14 -10.63
N PRO A 84 -23.82 3.21 -11.02
CA PRO A 84 -23.00 3.98 -10.08
C PRO A 84 -23.84 4.58 -8.95
N GLY A 85 -23.40 4.41 -7.70
CA GLY A 85 -24.07 4.93 -6.51
C GLY A 85 -25.21 4.06 -5.98
N GLU A 86 -25.56 2.96 -6.65
CA GLU A 86 -26.60 2.03 -6.19
C GLU A 86 -26.00 0.78 -5.53
N TRP A 87 -26.63 0.33 -4.45
CA TRP A 87 -26.25 -0.92 -3.78
C TRP A 87 -26.77 -2.12 -4.55
N THR A 88 -25.89 -3.07 -4.83
CA THR A 88 -26.21 -4.33 -5.49
C THR A 88 -25.82 -5.48 -4.58
N SER A 89 -26.76 -6.38 -4.26
CA SER A 89 -26.44 -7.59 -3.50
C SER A 89 -25.51 -8.49 -4.30
N ILE A 90 -24.63 -9.21 -3.62
CA ILE A 90 -23.70 -10.12 -4.29
C ILE A 90 -24.44 -11.22 -5.06
N ASP A 91 -25.54 -11.74 -4.52
CA ASP A 91 -26.31 -12.76 -5.22
C ASP A 91 -27.01 -12.20 -6.46
N GLY A 92 -27.43 -10.92 -6.41
CA GLY A 92 -27.90 -10.17 -7.57
C GLY A 92 -26.81 -9.98 -8.62
N LEU A 93 -25.61 -9.55 -8.21
CA LEU A 93 -24.44 -9.43 -9.09
C LEU A 93 -24.08 -10.78 -9.74
N PHE A 94 -24.10 -11.88 -8.98
CA PHE A 94 -23.86 -13.22 -9.49
C PHE A 94 -24.94 -13.66 -10.48
N GLY A 95 -26.21 -13.29 -10.24
CA GLY A 95 -27.31 -13.47 -11.19
C GLY A 95 -27.03 -12.76 -12.51
N GLU A 96 -26.71 -11.46 -12.44
CA GLU A 96 -26.47 -10.62 -13.60
C GLU A 96 -25.25 -11.08 -14.41
N MET A 97 -24.13 -11.40 -13.74
CA MET A 97 -22.93 -11.93 -14.39
C MET A 97 -23.23 -13.22 -15.17
N ARG A 98 -24.08 -14.09 -14.63
CA ARG A 98 -24.51 -15.31 -15.33
C ARG A 98 -25.44 -15.00 -16.50
N ALA A 99 -26.39 -14.08 -16.32
CA ALA A 99 -27.34 -13.68 -17.36
C ALA A 99 -26.65 -13.02 -18.57
N THR A 100 -25.59 -12.25 -18.32
CA THR A 100 -24.82 -11.52 -19.35
C THR A 100 -23.62 -12.31 -19.90
N GLY A 101 -23.38 -13.52 -19.40
CA GLY A 101 -22.26 -14.36 -19.84
C GLY A 101 -20.88 -13.90 -19.33
N LEU A 102 -20.83 -13.01 -18.34
CA LEU A 102 -19.61 -12.61 -17.63
C LEU A 102 -19.15 -13.72 -16.67
N ASN A 103 -18.65 -14.82 -17.25
CA ASN A 103 -18.32 -16.03 -16.51
C ASN A 103 -16.79 -16.18 -16.34
N PRO A 104 -16.19 -15.81 -15.18
CA PRO A 104 -14.75 -15.95 -14.94
C PRO A 104 -14.37 -17.41 -14.65
N VAL A 105 -14.53 -18.28 -15.65
CA VAL A 105 -14.33 -19.74 -15.53
C VAL A 105 -12.93 -20.04 -14.97
N VAL A 106 -12.91 -20.63 -13.78
CA VAL A 106 -11.69 -20.86 -12.99
C VAL A 106 -10.95 -22.12 -13.46
N HIS A 107 -11.68 -23.21 -13.72
CA HIS A 107 -11.12 -24.49 -14.11
C HIS A 107 -10.94 -24.58 -15.63
N ARG A 108 -9.89 -25.25 -16.09
CA ARG A 108 -9.57 -25.30 -17.53
C ARG A 108 -10.41 -26.27 -18.36
N SER A 109 -11.06 -27.23 -17.71
CA SER A 109 -11.85 -28.30 -18.32
C SER A 109 -12.59 -29.07 -17.22
N GLU A 110 -13.65 -29.81 -17.55
CA GLU A 110 -14.32 -30.74 -16.63
C GLU A 110 -13.34 -31.69 -15.93
N ARG A 111 -12.39 -32.26 -16.68
CA ARG A 111 -11.34 -33.14 -16.11
C ARG A 111 -10.45 -32.45 -15.07
N ALA A 112 -10.35 -31.12 -15.10
CA ALA A 112 -9.54 -30.37 -14.14
C ALA A 112 -10.25 -30.19 -12.80
N LEU A 113 -11.59 -30.24 -12.76
CA LEU A 113 -12.38 -30.19 -11.53
C LEU A 113 -12.05 -31.36 -10.60
N TRP A 114 -11.71 -32.52 -11.14
CA TRP A 114 -11.26 -33.70 -10.38
C TRP A 114 -9.98 -33.48 -9.59
N LYS A 115 -9.25 -32.39 -9.84
CA LYS A 115 -8.07 -32.02 -9.07
C LYS A 115 -8.38 -30.96 -8.01
N LEU A 116 -9.56 -30.35 -8.04
CA LEU A 116 -10.03 -29.41 -7.02
C LEU A 116 -10.91 -30.17 -6.04
N TYR A 117 -10.73 -29.92 -4.75
CA TYR A 117 -11.46 -30.66 -3.73
C TYR A 117 -11.55 -29.89 -2.42
N LEU A 118 -12.55 -30.21 -1.61
CA LEU A 118 -12.63 -29.81 -0.20
C LEU A 118 -12.11 -30.96 0.65
N GLN A 119 -11.34 -30.65 1.71
CA GLN A 119 -10.81 -31.63 2.68
C GLN A 119 -9.91 -32.75 2.10
N ASP A 120 -10.47 -33.67 1.29
CA ASP A 120 -9.89 -34.89 0.73
C ASP A 120 -10.12 -35.01 -0.80
N PRO A 121 -9.12 -35.40 -1.62
CA PRO A 121 -9.23 -35.44 -3.08
C PRO A 121 -10.10 -36.58 -3.65
N GLN A 122 -10.33 -37.66 -2.91
CA GLN A 122 -11.11 -38.80 -3.39
C GLN A 122 -12.62 -38.58 -3.17
N TYR A 123 -12.98 -38.11 -1.98
CA TYR A 123 -14.38 -37.93 -1.59
C TYR A 123 -14.88 -36.50 -1.78
N GLY A 124 -14.04 -35.49 -1.51
CA GLY A 124 -14.38 -34.08 -1.62
C GLY A 124 -14.11 -33.46 -2.99
N SER A 125 -13.89 -34.28 -4.02
CA SER A 125 -13.63 -33.82 -5.39
C SER A 125 -14.77 -32.97 -5.94
N LEU A 126 -14.46 -31.80 -6.50
CA LEU A 126 -15.42 -30.94 -7.18
C LEU A 126 -15.74 -31.43 -8.61
N GLY A 127 -15.11 -32.53 -9.04
CA GLY A 127 -15.37 -33.15 -10.35
C GLY A 127 -16.64 -33.99 -10.43
N TYR A 128 -17.28 -34.27 -9.29
CA TYR A 128 -18.61 -34.89 -9.27
C TYR A 128 -19.67 -33.90 -9.78
N ASP A 129 -20.67 -34.43 -10.47
CA ASP A 129 -21.77 -33.61 -11.02
C ASP A 129 -22.55 -32.92 -9.88
N GLY A 130 -22.88 -31.64 -10.06
CA GLY A 130 -23.51 -30.82 -9.02
C GLY A 130 -22.60 -30.29 -7.90
N HIS A 131 -21.33 -30.69 -7.84
CA HIS A 131 -20.41 -30.34 -6.74
C HIS A 131 -19.50 -29.12 -7.02
N HIS A 132 -19.71 -28.41 -8.13
CA HIS A 132 -18.88 -27.26 -8.54
C HIS A 132 -19.73 -26.07 -8.99
N GLY A 133 -20.81 -25.80 -8.27
CA GLY A 133 -21.73 -24.70 -8.56
C GLY A 133 -21.02 -23.36 -8.79
N TRP A 134 -21.61 -22.52 -9.63
CA TRP A 134 -21.00 -21.26 -10.07
C TRP A 134 -20.55 -20.38 -8.89
N SER A 135 -21.37 -20.27 -7.84
CA SER A 135 -21.07 -19.45 -6.65
C SER A 135 -19.87 -19.96 -5.84
N LEU A 136 -19.61 -21.28 -5.90
CA LEU A 136 -18.53 -21.95 -5.17
C LEU A 136 -17.17 -21.70 -5.84
N LEU A 137 -17.08 -21.76 -7.17
CA LEU A 137 -15.83 -21.51 -7.90
C LEU A 137 -15.71 -20.07 -8.41
N GLN A 138 -16.54 -19.72 -9.40
CA GLN A 138 -16.49 -18.40 -10.05
C GLN A 138 -16.95 -17.29 -9.10
N GLY A 139 -17.93 -17.57 -8.25
CA GLY A 139 -18.38 -16.67 -7.20
C GLY A 139 -17.27 -16.36 -6.21
N ARG A 140 -16.64 -17.36 -5.58
CA ARG A 140 -15.53 -17.12 -4.62
C ARG A 140 -14.31 -16.45 -5.25
N TYR A 141 -14.01 -16.77 -6.51
CA TYR A 141 -13.02 -16.01 -7.29
C TYR A 141 -13.42 -14.53 -7.39
N THR A 142 -14.67 -14.25 -7.75
CA THR A 142 -15.22 -12.89 -7.89
C THR A 142 -15.19 -12.14 -6.56
N LEU A 143 -15.62 -12.75 -5.44
CA LEU A 143 -15.56 -12.13 -4.11
C LEU A 143 -14.14 -11.73 -3.74
N THR A 144 -13.16 -12.57 -4.06
CA THR A 144 -11.75 -12.26 -3.81
C THR A 144 -11.30 -11.02 -4.60
N VAL A 145 -11.66 -10.93 -5.89
CA VAL A 145 -11.34 -9.77 -6.74
C VAL A 145 -11.98 -8.49 -6.18
N LEU A 146 -13.25 -8.56 -5.80
CA LEU A 146 -14.00 -7.43 -5.24
C LEU A 146 -13.40 -6.97 -3.91
N PHE A 147 -13.21 -7.90 -2.97
CA PHE A 147 -12.84 -7.58 -1.60
C PHE A 147 -11.35 -7.20 -1.45
N GLU A 148 -10.42 -8.04 -1.92
CA GLU A 148 -8.98 -7.77 -1.71
C GLU A 148 -8.42 -6.66 -2.60
N TYR A 149 -9.08 -6.36 -3.72
CA TYR A 149 -8.50 -5.47 -4.73
C TYR A 149 -9.37 -4.27 -5.05
N ALA A 150 -10.61 -4.46 -5.50
CA ALA A 150 -11.48 -3.33 -5.85
C ALA A 150 -11.81 -2.48 -4.61
N ALA A 151 -12.24 -3.09 -3.51
CA ALA A 151 -12.53 -2.40 -2.25
C ALA A 151 -11.27 -1.80 -1.61
N THR A 152 -10.14 -2.53 -1.65
CA THR A 152 -8.85 -2.02 -1.11
C THR A 152 -8.32 -0.80 -1.88
N LEU A 153 -8.61 -0.70 -3.18
CA LEU A 153 -8.33 0.50 -3.99
C LEU A 153 -9.37 1.61 -3.81
N GLY A 154 -10.43 1.37 -3.03
CA GLY A 154 -11.53 2.30 -2.80
C GLY A 154 -12.46 2.48 -4.00
N LEU A 155 -12.51 1.51 -4.92
CA LEU A 155 -13.35 1.58 -6.13
C LEU A 155 -14.81 1.26 -5.84
N ILE A 156 -15.05 0.46 -4.81
CA ILE A 156 -16.39 0.05 -4.40
C ILE A 156 -16.54 0.24 -2.90
N ASP A 157 -17.75 0.59 -2.49
CA ASP A 157 -18.17 0.47 -1.10
C ASP A 157 -18.72 -0.94 -0.90
N ILE A 158 -18.58 -1.48 0.30
CA ILE A 158 -18.95 -2.87 0.62
C ILE A 158 -19.84 -2.92 1.86
N GLU A 159 -20.82 -3.82 1.82
CA GLU A 159 -21.47 -4.33 3.03
C GLU A 159 -20.88 -5.70 3.36
N HIS A 160 -20.47 -5.87 4.61
CA HIS A 160 -19.77 -7.07 5.05
C HIS A 160 -20.18 -7.48 6.46
N VAL A 161 -20.48 -8.77 6.63
CA VAL A 161 -20.74 -9.42 7.91
C VAL A 161 -19.65 -10.44 8.24
N ALA A 162 -19.65 -11.01 9.45
CA ALA A 162 -18.75 -12.11 9.77
C ALA A 162 -18.93 -13.24 8.73
N PRO A 163 -17.84 -13.75 8.12
CA PRO A 163 -17.95 -14.74 7.06
C PRO A 163 -18.45 -16.11 7.54
N GLU A 164 -18.35 -16.40 8.84
CA GLU A 164 -18.85 -17.62 9.46
C GLU A 164 -20.37 -17.73 9.29
N GLY A 165 -20.83 -18.74 8.55
CA GLY A 165 -22.26 -18.98 8.29
C GLY A 165 -22.94 -17.96 7.38
N ALA A 166 -22.20 -17.00 6.81
CA ALA A 166 -22.76 -16.00 5.89
C ALA A 166 -23.23 -16.60 4.56
N ARG A 167 -22.65 -17.75 4.18
CA ARG A 167 -23.02 -18.55 3.02
C ARG A 167 -22.96 -20.03 3.38
N ASP A 168 -23.79 -20.84 2.73
CA ASP A 168 -23.91 -22.28 2.98
C ASP A 168 -23.87 -23.12 1.69
N ASP A 169 -23.65 -22.48 0.53
CA ASP A 169 -23.63 -23.07 -0.81
C ASP A 169 -22.57 -24.16 -1.02
N TYR A 170 -21.67 -24.33 -0.04
CA TYR A 170 -20.64 -25.34 -0.01
C TYR A 170 -20.98 -26.54 0.89
N ARG A 171 -21.96 -26.44 1.80
CA ARG A 171 -22.21 -27.47 2.82
C ARG A 171 -22.60 -28.81 2.20
N GLY A 172 -23.39 -28.80 1.13
CA GLY A 172 -23.75 -30.01 0.39
C GLY A 172 -22.59 -30.74 -0.32
N ASN A 173 -21.35 -30.24 -0.24
CA ASN A 173 -20.16 -30.93 -0.72
C ASN A 173 -19.51 -31.74 0.40
N TRP A 174 -18.98 -32.92 0.05
CA TRP A 174 -18.23 -33.73 1.01
C TRP A 174 -17.05 -32.95 1.59
N GLY A 175 -16.99 -32.87 2.92
CA GLY A 175 -16.01 -32.08 3.66
C GLY A 175 -16.36 -30.60 3.83
N GLY A 176 -17.44 -30.12 3.20
CA GLY A 176 -17.96 -28.77 3.34
C GLY A 176 -18.87 -28.58 4.57
N ASP A 177 -19.55 -29.64 5.02
CA ASP A 177 -20.49 -29.60 6.17
C ASP A 177 -19.86 -29.10 7.48
N TYR A 178 -18.56 -29.33 7.65
CA TYR A 178 -17.83 -28.98 8.87
C TYR A 178 -17.10 -27.63 8.79
N LEU A 179 -17.24 -26.91 7.67
CA LEU A 179 -16.61 -25.60 7.48
C LEU A 179 -17.54 -24.48 7.98
N ASP A 180 -17.01 -23.65 8.89
CA ASP A 180 -17.72 -22.43 9.32
C ASP A 180 -17.87 -21.43 8.16
N ARG A 181 -16.94 -21.44 7.21
CA ARG A 181 -16.91 -20.62 5.98
C ARG A 181 -16.03 -21.31 4.92
N LEU A 182 -16.31 -21.10 3.64
CA LEU A 182 -15.44 -21.59 2.56
C LEU A 182 -14.29 -20.61 2.27
N SER A 183 -14.56 -19.31 2.41
CA SER A 183 -13.55 -18.26 2.26
C SER A 183 -13.76 -17.13 3.26
N ARG A 184 -12.71 -16.36 3.52
CA ARG A 184 -12.81 -15.14 4.34
C ARG A 184 -13.68 -14.04 3.69
N TYR A 185 -14.09 -14.21 2.44
CA TYR A 185 -14.90 -13.24 1.69
C TYR A 185 -16.38 -13.60 1.69
N ASP A 186 -16.77 -14.73 2.30
CA ASP A 186 -18.15 -15.22 2.27
C ASP A 186 -19.14 -14.23 2.88
N GLY A 187 -18.65 -13.40 3.81
CA GLY A 187 -19.39 -12.32 4.46
C GLY A 187 -19.65 -11.08 3.59
N LEU A 188 -19.16 -11.02 2.35
CA LEU A 188 -19.48 -9.92 1.43
C LEU A 188 -20.93 -10.09 0.93
N THR A 189 -21.81 -9.18 1.35
CA THR A 189 -23.26 -9.26 1.10
C THR A 189 -23.72 -8.34 -0.02
N ALA A 190 -23.15 -7.14 -0.13
CA ALA A 190 -23.47 -6.18 -1.17
C ALA A 190 -22.26 -5.29 -1.51
N VAL A 191 -22.31 -4.71 -2.71
CA VAL A 191 -21.31 -3.76 -3.21
C VAL A 191 -22.00 -2.57 -3.86
N ARG A 192 -21.35 -1.42 -3.86
CA ARG A 192 -21.77 -0.23 -4.60
C ARG A 192 -20.58 0.34 -5.36
N LEU A 193 -20.74 0.55 -6.67
CA LEU A 193 -19.74 1.24 -7.46
C LEU A 193 -19.76 2.74 -7.11
N ASN A 194 -18.69 3.23 -6.49
CA ASN A 194 -18.60 4.63 -6.09
C ASN A 194 -18.00 5.49 -7.23
N PRO A 195 -17.98 6.84 -7.12
CA PRO A 195 -17.48 7.71 -8.18
C PRO A 195 -16.02 7.46 -8.59
N LEU A 196 -15.16 7.05 -7.64
CA LEU A 196 -13.77 6.69 -7.95
C LEU A 196 -13.72 5.38 -8.75
N GLY A 197 -14.55 4.41 -8.39
CA GLY A 197 -14.75 3.18 -9.13
C GLY A 197 -15.21 3.44 -10.56
N ALA A 198 -16.29 4.20 -10.73
CA ALA A 198 -16.84 4.57 -12.05
C ALA A 198 -15.77 5.20 -12.95
N TYR A 199 -14.95 6.11 -12.41
CA TYR A 199 -13.79 6.67 -13.10
C TYR A 199 -12.73 5.60 -13.44
N ALA A 200 -12.39 4.74 -12.48
CA ALA A 200 -11.35 3.73 -12.65
C ALA A 200 -11.70 2.66 -13.69
N VAL A 201 -12.97 2.27 -13.77
CA VAL A 201 -13.48 1.32 -14.78
C VAL A 201 -13.80 1.98 -16.13
N GLY A 202 -13.78 3.32 -16.20
CA GLY A 202 -13.89 4.09 -17.44
C GLY A 202 -15.31 4.51 -17.82
N LEU A 203 -16.27 4.47 -16.88
CA LEU A 203 -17.62 5.01 -17.08
C LEU A 203 -17.63 6.54 -17.12
N THR A 204 -16.69 7.19 -16.42
CA THR A 204 -16.52 8.65 -16.44
C THR A 204 -15.14 9.06 -16.93
N GLY A 205 -15.05 10.20 -17.63
CA GLY A 205 -13.79 10.75 -18.13
C GLY A 205 -12.94 11.41 -17.05
N ASP A 206 -13.60 11.99 -16.04
CA ASP A 206 -12.98 12.72 -14.94
C ASP A 206 -13.48 12.23 -13.58
N TYR A 207 -12.71 12.53 -12.54
CA TYR A 207 -13.05 12.30 -11.15
C TYR A 207 -12.91 13.60 -10.35
N ALA A 208 -14.03 14.07 -9.82
CA ALA A 208 -14.04 15.08 -8.77
C ALA A 208 -14.22 14.35 -7.43
N PRO A 209 -13.31 14.53 -6.45
CA PRO A 209 -13.53 14.00 -5.11
C PRO A 209 -14.85 14.55 -4.57
N THR A 210 -15.74 13.67 -4.12
CA THR A 210 -16.86 14.12 -3.29
C THR A 210 -16.24 14.75 -2.05
N PRO A 211 -16.54 16.04 -1.74
CA PRO A 211 -16.10 16.63 -0.49
C PRO A 211 -16.50 15.68 0.63
N ALA A 212 -15.55 15.29 1.48
CA ALA A 212 -15.92 14.60 2.71
C ALA A 212 -17.01 15.46 3.39
N PRO A 213 -18.06 14.84 3.97
CA PRO A 213 -19.01 15.60 4.76
C PRO A 213 -18.21 16.48 5.71
N ALA A 214 -18.47 17.80 5.70
CA ALA A 214 -17.77 18.71 6.59
C ALA A 214 -17.96 18.18 8.01
N LEU A 215 -16.92 17.55 8.55
CA LEU A 215 -16.93 17.12 9.93
C LEU A 215 -17.09 18.40 10.76
N PRO A 216 -17.89 18.38 11.84
CA PRO A 216 -18.07 19.56 12.66
C PRO A 216 -16.70 20.13 13.03
N SER A 217 -16.49 21.40 12.71
CA SER A 217 -15.36 22.19 13.20
C SER A 217 -15.43 22.24 14.74
N GLY A 218 -14.28 22.31 15.39
CA GLY A 218 -14.22 22.34 16.85
C GLY A 218 -14.31 20.98 17.53
N ARG A 219 -13.51 20.02 17.06
CA ARG A 219 -13.29 18.74 17.73
C ARG A 219 -12.05 18.73 18.62
N VAL A 220 -11.18 19.73 18.47
CA VAL A 220 -10.04 19.92 19.36
C VAL A 220 -9.94 21.38 19.80
N THR A 221 -9.38 21.58 20.98
CA THR A 221 -8.95 22.89 21.47
C THR A 221 -7.45 22.86 21.63
N VAL A 222 -6.75 23.74 20.92
CA VAL A 222 -5.30 23.88 21.00
C VAL A 222 -4.98 24.98 22.00
N LEU A 223 -4.24 24.62 23.06
CA LEU A 223 -3.92 25.50 24.16
C LEU A 223 -2.52 26.09 24.02
N ALA A 224 -2.31 27.27 24.62
CA ALA A 224 -1.03 27.97 24.54
C ALA A 224 0.13 27.22 25.24
N ASN A 225 -0.20 26.27 26.12
CA ASN A 225 0.74 25.38 26.80
C ASN A 225 1.11 24.13 25.97
N PHE A 226 0.80 24.12 24.67
CA PHE A 226 1.06 23.04 23.72
C PHE A 226 0.18 21.79 23.88
N ASP A 227 -0.80 21.81 24.78
CA ASP A 227 -1.77 20.72 24.87
C ASP A 227 -2.86 20.88 23.79
N ILE A 228 -3.18 19.77 23.14
CA ILE A 228 -4.31 19.60 22.23
C ILE A 228 -5.32 18.73 22.95
N VAL A 229 -6.47 19.32 23.28
CA VAL A 229 -7.56 18.64 23.99
C VAL A 229 -8.63 18.26 22.99
N ALA A 230 -8.89 16.96 22.85
CA ALA A 230 -10.03 16.46 22.10
C ALA A 230 -11.33 16.70 22.86
N LEU A 231 -12.27 17.33 22.16
CA LEU A 231 -13.66 17.43 22.54
C LEU A 231 -14.37 16.11 22.17
N ASP A 232 -15.64 15.95 22.56
CA ASP A 232 -16.34 14.68 22.37
C ASP A 232 -16.39 14.24 20.90
N GLY A 233 -16.14 12.93 20.67
CA GLY A 233 -16.29 12.31 19.35
C GLY A 233 -15.11 12.45 18.39
N LEU A 234 -13.86 12.45 18.87
CA LEU A 234 -12.68 12.42 17.98
C LEU A 234 -12.60 11.09 17.18
N PRO A 235 -12.66 11.10 15.84
CA PRO A 235 -12.51 9.88 15.04
C PRO A 235 -11.15 9.21 15.25
N SER A 236 -11.10 7.88 15.09
CA SER A 236 -9.85 7.12 15.26
C SER A 236 -8.72 7.59 14.33
N ALA A 237 -9.05 8.03 13.11
CA ALA A 237 -8.07 8.58 12.17
C ALA A 237 -7.40 9.85 12.71
N ASP A 238 -8.19 10.76 13.30
CA ASP A 238 -7.71 12.02 13.85
C ASP A 238 -6.85 11.78 15.10
N ALA A 239 -7.23 10.81 15.94
CA ALA A 239 -6.43 10.40 17.11
C ALA A 239 -5.08 9.82 16.70
N LEU A 240 -5.02 9.03 15.62
CA LEU A 240 -3.78 8.49 15.06
C LEU A 240 -2.90 9.60 14.47
N LEU A 241 -3.49 10.57 13.76
CA LEU A 241 -2.77 11.72 13.24
C LEU A 241 -2.18 12.57 14.37
N LEU A 242 -2.97 12.87 15.41
CA LEU A 242 -2.47 13.54 16.62
C LEU A 242 -1.33 12.77 17.28
N GLY A 243 -1.49 11.46 17.44
CA GLY A 243 -0.44 10.59 18.00
C GLY A 243 0.83 10.50 17.16
N THR A 244 0.79 10.96 15.91
CA THR A 244 1.99 11.04 15.04
C THR A 244 2.84 12.25 15.40
N PHE A 245 2.21 13.39 15.71
CA PHE A 245 2.89 14.69 15.91
C PHE A 245 2.99 15.12 17.38
N ALA A 246 2.21 14.51 18.27
CA ALA A 246 2.10 14.90 19.67
C ALA A 246 2.05 13.66 20.58
N ASP A 247 2.60 13.80 21.79
CA ASP A 247 2.64 12.72 22.77
C ASP A 247 1.30 12.62 23.52
N ARG A 248 0.72 11.42 23.57
CA ARG A 248 -0.58 11.19 24.25
C ARG A 248 -0.38 11.22 25.78
N LYS A 249 -0.87 12.27 26.44
CA LYS A 249 -0.88 12.40 27.91
C LYS A 249 -2.03 11.64 28.56
N SER A 250 -3.20 11.64 27.93
CA SER A 250 -4.41 10.98 28.42
C SER A 250 -5.32 10.59 27.26
N ASP A 251 -6.51 10.07 27.55
CA ASP A 251 -7.40 9.62 26.50
C ASP A 251 -7.85 10.70 25.53
N ARG A 252 -7.86 11.96 26.00
CA ARG A 252 -8.32 13.13 25.26
C ARG A 252 -7.27 14.23 25.16
N VAL A 253 -6.04 14.02 25.65
CA VAL A 253 -5.02 15.08 25.68
C VAL A 253 -3.74 14.59 25.02
N TRP A 254 -3.28 15.38 24.06
CA TRP A 254 -1.98 15.24 23.43
C TRP A 254 -1.14 16.48 23.70
N THR A 255 0.17 16.34 23.85
CA THR A 255 1.07 17.47 24.09
C THR A 255 2.07 17.57 22.95
N LEU A 256 2.13 18.74 22.33
CA LEU A 256 3.15 19.05 21.34
C LEU A 256 4.48 19.35 22.01
N SER A 257 5.55 18.79 21.46
CA SER A 257 6.91 19.14 21.82
C SER A 257 7.78 19.22 20.57
N THR A 258 8.92 19.90 20.65
CA THR A 258 9.89 19.88 19.55
C THR A 258 10.34 18.44 19.24
N ALA A 259 10.49 17.60 20.26
CA ALA A 259 10.91 16.21 20.09
C ALA A 259 9.86 15.38 19.33
N SER A 260 8.57 15.52 19.65
CA SER A 260 7.49 14.80 18.97
C SER A 260 7.37 15.23 17.50
N LEU A 261 7.48 16.54 17.23
CA LEU A 261 7.44 17.07 15.86
C LEU A 261 8.64 16.61 15.02
N LEU A 262 9.86 16.66 15.57
CA LEU A 262 11.05 16.16 14.88
C LEU A 262 10.95 14.65 14.61
N SER A 263 10.45 13.88 15.57
CA SER A 263 10.21 12.44 15.40
C SER A 263 9.22 12.12 14.28
N ALA A 264 8.17 12.93 14.12
CA ALA A 264 7.23 12.81 13.01
C ALA A 264 7.89 13.11 11.66
N LEU A 265 8.71 14.15 11.61
CA LEU A 265 9.44 14.56 10.40
C LEU A 265 10.49 13.52 9.99
N ASP A 266 11.20 12.91 10.94
CA ASP A 266 12.17 11.84 10.69
C ASP A 266 11.50 10.60 10.08
N ARG A 267 10.22 10.37 10.38
CA ARG A 267 9.41 9.30 9.78
C ARG A 267 8.82 9.68 8.41
N GLY A 268 9.09 10.89 7.92
CA GLY A 268 8.67 11.37 6.61
C GLY A 268 7.31 12.06 6.56
N HIS A 269 6.71 12.39 7.71
CA HIS A 269 5.50 13.22 7.75
C HIS A 269 5.83 14.69 7.47
N THR A 270 4.81 15.49 7.14
CA THR A 270 4.97 16.92 6.82
C THR A 270 4.22 17.80 7.80
N LEU A 271 4.81 18.93 8.20
CA LEU A 271 4.13 19.89 9.06
C LEU A 271 2.91 20.53 8.38
N ASP A 272 2.90 20.67 7.05
CA ASP A 272 1.76 21.16 6.29
C ASP A 272 0.52 20.28 6.45
N GLU A 273 0.71 18.96 6.52
CA GLU A 273 -0.38 18.02 6.79
C GLU A 273 -0.99 18.26 8.16
N PHE A 274 -0.14 18.47 9.16
CA PHE A 274 -0.56 18.70 10.53
C PHE A 274 -1.25 20.07 10.69
N LEU A 275 -0.71 21.13 10.10
CA LEU A 275 -1.31 22.46 10.09
C LEU A 275 -2.69 22.46 9.46
N ARG A 276 -2.85 21.78 8.31
CA ARG A 276 -4.15 21.66 7.64
C ARG A 276 -5.19 20.94 8.50
N TYR A 277 -4.78 19.88 9.20
CA TYR A 277 -5.65 19.20 10.14
C TYR A 277 -6.06 20.12 11.29
N LEU A 278 -5.09 20.83 11.90
CA LEU A 278 -5.37 21.74 13.01
C LEU A 278 -6.32 22.88 12.58
N ASP A 279 -6.15 23.44 11.38
CA ASP A 279 -7.01 24.48 10.82
C ASP A 279 -8.47 24.00 10.64
N GLN A 280 -8.66 22.73 10.30
CA GLN A 280 -9.99 22.12 10.11
C GLN A 280 -10.63 21.67 11.44
N ALA A 281 -9.82 21.18 12.37
CA ALA A 281 -10.30 20.51 13.58
C ALA A 281 -10.42 21.44 14.79
N ALA A 282 -9.62 22.51 14.85
CA ALA A 282 -9.56 23.40 16.00
C ALA A 282 -10.84 24.24 16.15
N SER A 283 -11.29 24.39 17.39
CA SER A 283 -12.46 25.23 17.72
C SER A 283 -12.15 26.74 17.62
N HIS A 284 -10.87 27.08 17.74
CA HIS A 284 -10.37 28.45 17.80
C HIS A 284 -9.07 28.56 16.98
N PRO A 285 -8.71 29.77 16.52
CA PRO A 285 -7.42 30.02 15.90
C PRO A 285 -6.26 29.53 16.78
N LEU A 286 -5.21 29.03 16.14
CA LEU A 286 -4.05 28.49 16.85
C LEU A 286 -3.35 29.56 17.68
N PRO A 287 -3.02 29.28 18.96
CA PRO A 287 -2.23 30.19 19.78
C PRO A 287 -0.89 30.50 19.13
N GLN A 288 -0.44 31.75 19.24
CA GLN A 288 0.84 32.20 18.66
C GLN A 288 2.05 31.39 19.15
N THR A 289 1.99 30.85 20.38
CA THR A 289 3.04 29.97 20.91
C THR A 289 3.18 28.70 20.07
N VAL A 290 2.06 28.11 19.64
CA VAL A 290 2.04 26.88 18.85
C VAL A 290 2.50 27.14 17.42
N THR A 291 2.03 28.22 16.78
CA THR A 291 2.48 28.57 15.43
C THR A 291 3.97 28.84 15.40
N THR A 292 4.51 29.54 16.42
CA THR A 292 5.94 29.79 16.55
C THR A 292 6.75 28.51 16.69
N LEU A 293 6.28 27.55 17.50
CA LEU A 293 6.92 26.24 17.65
C LEU A 293 6.97 25.47 16.32
N LEU A 294 5.87 25.47 15.57
CA LEU A 294 5.79 24.80 14.27
C LEU A 294 6.74 25.45 13.26
N ASP A 295 6.76 26.79 13.19
CA ASP A 295 7.65 27.55 12.32
C ASP A 295 9.13 27.36 12.67
N ASP A 296 9.48 27.36 13.96
CA ASP A 296 10.84 27.09 14.42
C ASP A 296 11.28 25.68 14.06
N THR A 297 10.37 24.70 14.19
CA THR A 297 10.65 23.31 13.83
C THR A 297 10.87 23.19 12.32
N ALA A 298 10.00 23.81 11.51
CA ALA A 298 10.13 23.86 10.05
C ALA A 298 11.44 24.50 9.59
N ARG A 299 11.90 25.57 10.26
CA ARG A 299 13.19 26.21 9.98
C ARG A 299 14.40 25.33 10.34
N ARG A 300 14.29 24.50 11.37
CA ARG A 300 15.39 23.64 11.84
C ARG A 300 15.54 22.38 11.00
N THR A 301 14.45 21.86 10.45
CA THR A 301 14.47 20.64 9.64
C THR A 301 15.07 20.88 8.26
N GLY A 302 15.82 19.89 7.76
CA GLY A 302 16.53 19.97 6.48
C GLY A 302 17.82 20.81 6.48
N ARG A 303 18.23 21.39 7.62
CA ARG A 303 19.51 22.12 7.76
C ARG A 303 20.73 21.20 7.78
N LEU A 304 20.55 19.95 8.20
CA LEU A 304 21.56 18.89 8.15
C LEU A 304 21.10 17.85 7.13
N ARG A 305 22.02 17.39 6.29
CA ARG A 305 21.78 16.34 5.31
C ARG A 305 22.87 15.30 5.45
N ASP A 306 22.47 14.04 5.61
CA ASP A 306 23.38 12.92 5.45
C ASP A 306 23.68 12.76 3.95
N THR A 307 24.94 12.96 3.58
CA THR A 307 25.42 12.81 2.20
C THR A 307 25.94 11.41 1.91
N GLY A 308 25.80 10.48 2.85
CA GLY A 308 26.24 9.09 2.74
C GLY A 308 27.58 8.82 3.43
N GLN A 309 27.97 7.55 3.39
CA GLN A 309 29.21 7.08 3.99
C GLN A 309 30.42 7.43 3.11
N VAL A 310 31.52 7.79 3.77
CA VAL A 310 32.81 8.05 3.13
C VAL A 310 33.92 7.36 3.92
N HIS A 311 35.00 6.99 3.23
CA HIS A 311 36.21 6.50 3.87
C HIS A 311 37.10 7.69 4.21
N LEU A 312 37.39 7.86 5.50
CA LEU A 312 38.37 8.81 6.00
C LEU A 312 39.75 8.15 5.97
N ILE A 313 40.67 8.73 5.21
CA ILE A 313 42.04 8.26 5.08
C ILE A 313 42.95 9.24 5.81
N GLU A 314 43.66 8.77 6.82
CA GLU A 314 44.67 9.54 7.52
C GLU A 314 46.01 9.47 6.79
N CYS A 315 46.66 10.63 6.65
CA CYS A 315 48.01 10.77 6.12
C CYS A 315 49.00 10.99 7.27
N GLU A 316 50.23 10.51 7.09
CA GLU A 316 51.32 10.67 8.06
C GLU A 316 51.62 12.14 8.39
N ASP A 317 51.54 13.02 7.40
CA ASP A 317 51.74 14.46 7.57
C ASP A 317 50.94 15.28 6.54
N GLU A 318 51.04 16.61 6.66
CA GLU A 318 50.37 17.54 5.76
C GLU A 318 50.92 17.47 4.32
N ALA A 319 52.23 17.23 4.19
CA ALA A 319 52.92 17.20 2.90
C ALA A 319 52.43 16.02 2.05
N LEU A 320 52.22 14.86 2.66
CA LEU A 320 51.66 13.68 2.02
C LEU A 320 50.21 13.91 1.58
N ALA A 321 49.38 14.54 2.40
CA ALA A 321 48.01 14.89 2.01
C ALA A 321 48.00 15.87 0.83
N ALA A 322 48.92 16.85 0.81
CA ALA A 322 49.09 17.78 -0.31
C ALA A 322 49.60 17.08 -1.58
N LEU A 323 50.53 16.13 -1.45
CA LEU A 323 51.05 15.32 -2.56
C LEU A 323 49.93 14.49 -3.21
N VAL A 324 49.09 13.83 -2.40
CA VAL A 324 47.98 13.00 -2.91
C VAL A 324 46.93 13.84 -3.62
N VAL A 325 46.60 15.04 -3.12
CA VAL A 325 45.60 15.93 -3.74
C VAL A 325 46.13 16.64 -4.99
N SER A 326 47.46 16.76 -5.13
CA SER A 326 48.10 17.38 -6.31
C SER A 326 48.34 16.39 -7.46
N ASP A 327 48.37 15.08 -7.17
CA ASP A 327 48.44 14.05 -8.21
C ASP A 327 47.14 14.01 -9.06
N ARG A 328 47.29 14.11 -10.38
CA ARG A 328 46.17 14.19 -11.33
C ARG A 328 45.23 12.97 -11.28
N ARG A 329 45.73 11.80 -10.93
CA ARG A 329 44.95 10.55 -10.88
C ARG A 329 44.18 10.45 -9.56
N LEU A 330 44.74 10.96 -8.47
CA LEU A 330 44.16 10.87 -7.12
C LEU A 330 43.22 12.03 -6.80
N ARG A 331 43.48 13.23 -7.33
CA ARG A 331 42.63 14.42 -7.11
C ARG A 331 41.15 14.22 -7.48
N ALA A 332 40.86 13.38 -8.49
CA ALA A 332 39.48 13.08 -8.90
C ALA A 332 38.78 12.03 -8.01
N LEU A 333 39.54 11.35 -7.14
CA LEU A 333 39.10 10.22 -6.32
C LEU A 333 39.00 10.56 -4.83
N CYS A 334 39.54 11.70 -4.40
CA CYS A 334 39.52 12.12 -3.00
C CYS A 334 39.29 13.63 -2.84
N THR A 335 38.71 14.02 -1.71
CA THR A 335 38.60 15.42 -1.27
C THR A 335 39.39 15.61 0.01
N ARG A 336 40.16 16.69 0.13
CA ARG A 336 40.90 16.99 1.36
C ARG A 336 39.96 17.45 2.48
N LEU A 337 40.13 16.89 3.66
CA LEU A 337 39.39 17.26 4.87
C LEU A 337 40.38 17.61 5.98
N GLY A 338 40.61 18.90 6.19
CA GLY A 338 41.62 19.38 7.12
C GLY A 338 43.06 19.14 6.64
N GLU A 339 44.01 19.14 7.57
CA GLU A 339 45.44 19.14 7.24
C GLU A 339 45.94 17.76 6.81
N ARG A 340 45.54 16.70 7.51
CA ARG A 340 46.09 15.34 7.37
C ARG A 340 45.08 14.28 6.93
N HIS A 341 43.85 14.65 6.55
CA HIS A 341 42.85 13.67 6.16
C HIS A 341 42.31 13.86 4.74
N LEU A 342 41.97 12.74 4.12
CA LEU A 342 41.35 12.66 2.80
C LEU A 342 40.03 11.88 2.91
N VAL A 343 39.06 12.28 2.11
CA VAL A 343 37.74 11.68 2.04
C VAL A 343 37.58 11.02 0.68
N VAL A 344 37.27 9.72 0.68
CA VAL A 344 37.09 8.91 -0.53
C VAL A 344 35.72 8.26 -0.50
N SER A 345 34.98 8.34 -1.61
CA SER A 345 33.68 7.65 -1.71
C SER A 345 33.87 6.13 -1.79
N PRO A 346 32.97 5.30 -1.23
CA PRO A 346 33.10 3.85 -1.26
C PRO A 346 33.26 3.27 -2.68
N GLU A 347 32.60 3.88 -3.66
CA GLU A 347 32.68 3.50 -5.08
C GLU A 347 34.08 3.74 -5.68
N GLN A 348 34.79 4.75 -5.19
CA GLN A 348 36.10 5.15 -5.69
C GLN A 348 37.26 4.53 -4.90
N LEU A 349 37.00 3.89 -3.75
CA LEU A 349 38.03 3.39 -2.85
C LEU A 349 39.00 2.41 -3.53
N GLN A 350 38.52 1.51 -4.38
CA GLN A 350 39.39 0.54 -5.06
C GLN A 350 40.30 1.21 -6.09
N ALA A 351 39.78 2.21 -6.81
CA ALA A 351 40.58 3.01 -7.73
C ALA A 351 41.62 3.85 -6.97
N PHE A 352 41.24 4.41 -5.82
CA PHE A 352 42.12 5.16 -4.94
C PHE A 352 43.27 4.28 -4.42
N ARG A 353 42.98 3.09 -3.87
CA ARG A 353 44.00 2.11 -3.42
C ARG A 353 44.99 1.75 -4.53
N LYS A 354 44.50 1.55 -5.75
CA LYS A 354 45.37 1.25 -6.91
C LYS A 354 46.27 2.44 -7.24
N ALA A 355 45.73 3.65 -7.21
CA ALA A 355 46.46 4.86 -7.53
C ALA A 355 47.48 5.24 -6.45
N THR A 356 47.15 5.10 -5.16
CA THR A 356 48.10 5.36 -4.06
C THR A 356 49.24 4.34 -4.03
N ARG A 357 48.96 3.07 -4.36
CA ARG A 357 50.01 2.06 -4.56
C ARG A 357 50.97 2.42 -5.69
N ALA A 358 50.46 2.99 -6.79
CA ALA A 358 51.30 3.48 -7.89
C ALA A 358 52.12 4.73 -7.53
N LEU A 359 51.66 5.53 -6.56
CA LEU A 359 52.38 6.67 -5.99
C LEU A 359 53.46 6.25 -4.97
N GLY A 360 53.48 4.98 -4.55
CA GLY A 360 54.41 4.46 -3.54
C GLY A 360 53.88 4.51 -2.10
N CYS A 361 52.62 4.88 -1.90
CA CYS A 361 51.97 5.00 -0.59
C CYS A 361 50.79 4.03 -0.48
N PRO A 362 51.01 2.71 -0.31
CA PRO A 362 49.92 1.74 -0.28
C PRO A 362 48.99 1.99 0.91
N LEU A 363 47.69 2.05 0.63
CA LEU A 363 46.64 2.10 1.66
C LEU A 363 46.25 0.66 2.04
N GLY A 364 46.33 0.35 3.34
CA GLY A 364 45.99 -0.95 3.93
C GLY A 364 44.55 -1.42 3.74
#